data_AF-A0ABD6EJF9-F1
#
_entry.id   AF-A0ABD6EJF9-F1
#
_cell.length_a   1.000
_cell.length_b   1.000
_cell.length_c   1.000
_cell.angle_alpha   90.00
_cell.angle_beta   90.00
_cell.angle_gamma   90.00
#
_symmetry.space_group_name_H-M   'P 1'
#
loop_
_entity.id
_entity.type
_entity.pdbx_description
1 polymer ?
#
loop_
_entity_poly.entity_id
_entity_poly.type
_entity_poly.pdbx_seq_one_letter_code
_entity_poly.pdbx_strand_id
1 'polypeptide(L)' 'MKYLVLLLLSSVVSIVALPSFHIGTLQSAAVKGQLLCNDKPAANVKVKLYDDDSDYFESDAKEKRKTEESDMKQ' A
#
# COMPACT_ATOMS: atom_id res chain seq x y z
N MET A 1 -6.74 -14.67 45.42
CA MET A 1 -7.84 -14.00 44.71
C MET A 1 -7.50 -12.58 44.25
N LYS A 2 -6.94 -11.72 45.12
CA LYS A 2 -6.58 -10.32 44.79
C LYS A 2 -5.69 -10.17 43.53
N TYR A 3 -4.62 -10.96 43.43
CA TYR A 3 -3.70 -10.94 42.28
C TYR A 3 -4.30 -11.53 41.01
N LEU A 4 -5.22 -12.49 41.14
CA LEU A 4 -5.91 -13.10 40.00
C LEU A 4 -6.84 -12.08 39.34
N VAL A 5 -7.54 -11.27 40.12
CA VAL A 5 -8.35 -10.15 39.61
C VAL A 5 -7.48 -9.09 38.93
N LEU A 6 -6.31 -8.78 39.51
CA LEU A 6 -5.35 -7.84 38.93
C LEU A 6 -4.77 -8.31 37.58
N LEU A 7 -4.46 -9.61 37.47
CA LEU A 7 -4.00 -10.22 36.21
C LEU A 7 -5.11 -10.23 35.14
N LEU A 8 -6.36 -10.51 35.54
CA LEU A 8 -7.51 -10.45 34.63
C LEU A 8 -7.79 -9.03 34.14
N LEU A 9 -7.69 -8.02 35.00
CA LEU A 9 -7.89 -6.61 34.60
C LEU A 9 -6.79 -6.14 33.63
N SER A 10 -5.53 -6.53 33.88
CA SER A 10 -4.40 -6.19 33.00
C SER A 10 -4.50 -6.84 31.61
N SER A 11 -4.94 -8.10 31.54
CA SER A 11 -5.13 -8.79 30.27
C SER A 11 -6.25 -8.18 29.44
N VAL A 12 -7.36 -7.79 30.08
CA VAL A 12 -8.49 -7.11 29.42
C VAL A 12 -8.05 -5.78 28.82
N VAL A 13 -7.28 -4.97 29.54
CA VAL A 13 -6.75 -3.69 29.02
C VAL A 13 -5.84 -3.89 27.81
N SER A 14 -4.97 -4.89 27.86
CA SER A 14 -4.07 -5.23 26.75
C SER A 14 -4.85 -5.65 25.49
N ILE A 15 -5.87 -6.51 25.63
CA ILE A 15 -6.68 -7.00 24.51
C ILE A 15 -7.44 -5.85 23.81
N VAL A 16 -7.91 -4.86 24.58
CA VAL A 16 -8.65 -3.70 24.05
C VAL A 16 -7.74 -2.71 23.33
N ALA A 17 -6.45 -2.63 23.70
CA ALA A 17 -5.49 -1.69 23.11
C ALA A 17 -4.88 -2.17 21.77
N LEU A 18 -4.78 -3.49 21.55
CA LEU A 18 -4.19 -4.09 20.34
C LEU A 18 -4.80 -3.65 18.99
N PRO A 19 -6.14 -3.60 18.81
CA PRO A 19 -6.73 -3.27 17.50
C PRO A 19 -6.54 -1.79 17.10
N SER A 20 -6.12 -0.93 18.02
CA SER A 20 -5.81 0.48 17.72
C SER A 20 -4.40 0.67 17.19
N PHE A 21 -3.54 -0.35 17.35
CA PHE A 21 -2.14 -0.30 16.97
C PHE A 21 -2.03 -0.77 15.51
N HIS A 22 -2.02 0.19 14.58
CA HIS A 22 -1.89 -0.07 13.14
C HIS A 22 -0.45 -0.52 12.83
N ILE A 23 -0.14 -1.79 13.08
CA ILE A 23 1.11 -2.42 12.64
C ILE A 23 0.88 -2.97 11.23
N GLY A 24 1.42 -2.28 10.24
CA GLY A 24 1.45 -2.74 8.86
C GLY A 24 1.39 -1.58 7.87
N THR A 25 2.23 -1.63 6.85
CA THR A 25 2.12 -0.76 5.66
C THR A 25 1.59 -1.58 4.48
N LEU A 26 1.09 -0.90 3.46
CA LEU A 26 0.78 -1.56 2.19
C LEU A 26 2.08 -2.08 1.56
N GLN A 27 2.19 -3.41 1.41
CA GLN A 27 3.42 -4.08 0.96
C GLN A 27 3.47 -4.30 -0.57
N SER A 28 2.32 -4.25 -1.24
CA SER A 28 2.22 -4.41 -2.69
C SER A 28 0.87 -3.89 -3.18
N ALA A 29 0.85 -3.32 -4.38
CA ALA A 29 -0.35 -2.93 -5.10
C ALA A 29 -0.29 -3.48 -6.52
N ALA A 30 -1.43 -3.95 -7.03
CA ALA A 30 -1.59 -4.39 -8.41
C ALA A 30 -2.79 -3.67 -9.02
N VAL A 31 -2.67 -3.32 -10.30
CA VAL A 31 -3.75 -2.66 -11.06
C VAL A 31 -4.08 -3.51 -12.28
N LYS A 32 -5.38 -3.67 -12.56
CA LYS A 32 -5.89 -4.34 -13.75
C LYS A 32 -6.75 -3.36 -14.55
N GLY A 33 -6.49 -3.27 -15.85
CA GLY A 33 -7.22 -2.40 -16.76
C GLY A 33 -6.81 -2.62 -18.21
N GLN A 34 -7.43 -1.89 -19.13
CA GLN A 34 -7.10 -1.88 -20.55
C GLN A 34 -6.87 -0.44 -20.99
N LEU A 35 -5.75 -0.17 -21.65
CA LEU A 35 -5.52 1.12 -22.28
C LEU A 35 -6.23 1.14 -23.63
N LEU A 36 -6.96 2.22 -23.91
CA LEU A 36 -7.64 2.46 -25.18
C LEU A 36 -6.94 3.57 -25.96
N CYS A 37 -6.92 3.45 -27.27
CA CYS A 37 -6.54 4.48 -28.22
C CYS A 37 -7.67 4.63 -29.23
N ASN A 38 -8.41 5.75 -29.17
CA ASN A 38 -9.61 5.99 -30.00
C ASN A 38 -10.60 4.81 -29.93
N ASP A 39 -10.99 4.42 -28.72
CA ASP A 39 -11.93 3.33 -28.42
C ASP A 39 -11.47 1.91 -28.79
N LYS A 40 -10.21 1.76 -29.24
CA LYS A 40 -9.63 0.45 -29.54
C LYS A 40 -8.59 0.06 -28.49
N PRO A 41 -8.49 -1.22 -28.09
CA PRO A 41 -7.43 -1.67 -27.20
C PRO A 41 -6.06 -1.31 -27.77
N ALA A 42 -5.24 -0.62 -26.98
CA ALA A 42 -3.88 -0.31 -27.34
C ALA A 42 -3.03 -1.58 -27.25
N ALA A 43 -2.23 -1.87 -28.28
CA ALA A 43 -1.40 -3.07 -28.38
C ALA A 43 0.08 -2.70 -28.26
N ASN A 44 0.91 -3.60 -27.75
CA ASN A 44 2.36 -3.44 -27.68
C ASN A 44 2.79 -2.18 -26.92
N VAL A 45 2.04 -1.83 -25.87
CA VAL A 45 2.35 -0.69 -24.99
C VAL A 45 2.97 -1.20 -23.71
N LYS A 46 4.05 -0.53 -23.31
CA LYS A 46 4.79 -0.80 -22.10
C LYS A 46 4.20 0.03 -20.97
N VAL A 47 3.76 -0.64 -19.91
CA VAL A 47 3.13 0.00 -18.75
C VAL A 47 4.02 -0.18 -17.54
N LYS A 48 4.09 0.86 -16.72
CA LYS A 48 4.86 0.87 -15.48
C LYS A 48 4.00 1.46 -14.38
N LEU A 49 3.91 0.73 -13.27
CA LEU A 49 3.29 1.25 -12.06
C LEU A 49 4.37 1.97 -11.27
N TYR A 50 4.11 3.24 -10.96
CA TYR A 50 4.97 4.09 -10.16
C TYR A 50 4.19 4.56 -8.95
N ASP A 51 4.85 4.47 -7.79
CA ASP A 51 4.37 5.15 -6.60
C ASP A 51 4.87 6.59 -6.65
N ASP A 52 3.93 7.55 -6.67
CA ASP A 52 4.26 8.96 -6.75
C ASP A 52 4.15 9.58 -5.36
N ASP A 53 5.23 9.43 -4.59
CA ASP A 53 5.44 10.07 -3.28
C ASP A 53 5.74 11.58 -3.42
N SER A 54 5.14 12.29 -4.38
CA SER A 54 5.41 13.71 -4.59
C SER A 54 4.67 14.59 -3.57
N ASP A 55 5.20 14.59 -2.35
CA ASP A 55 5.00 15.70 -1.42
C ASP A 55 5.65 16.96 -2.04
N TYR A 56 4.88 18.05 -2.11
CA TYR A 56 5.11 19.29 -2.86
C TYR A 56 6.29 20.18 -2.38
N PHE A 57 7.41 19.61 -1.91
CA PHE A 57 8.61 20.38 -1.60
C PHE A 57 9.70 20.08 -2.62
N GLU A 58 9.81 21.00 -3.57
CA GLU A 58 10.72 20.95 -4.69
C GLU A 58 12.17 21.22 -4.24
N SER A 59 12.98 20.16 -4.23
CA SER A 59 14.43 20.24 -4.43
C SER A 59 14.94 18.94 -5.05
N ASP A 60 14.96 18.92 -6.38
CA ASP A 60 16.00 18.35 -7.25
C ASP A 60 16.55 16.92 -7.04
N ALA A 61 15.79 16.02 -6.40
CA ALA A 61 16.01 14.58 -6.52
C ALA A 61 14.70 13.81 -6.30
N LYS A 62 13.82 13.78 -7.32
CA LYS A 62 12.66 12.88 -7.32
C LYS A 62 13.18 11.45 -7.54
N GLU A 63 13.51 10.75 -6.46
CA GLU A 63 13.80 9.32 -6.52
C GLU A 63 12.51 8.56 -6.84
N LYS A 64 12.24 8.42 -8.14
CA LYS A 64 11.13 7.61 -8.64
C LYS A 64 11.43 6.14 -8.34
N ARG A 65 10.83 5.59 -7.28
CA ARG A 65 10.84 4.14 -7.08
C ARG A 65 9.97 3.50 -8.17
N LYS A 66 10.61 2.72 -9.03
CA LYS A 66 9.93 1.95 -10.07
C LYS A 66 9.43 0.66 -9.45
N THR A 67 8.11 0.52 -9.36
CA THR A 67 7.50 -0.60 -8.63
C THR A 67 7.39 -1.83 -9.50
N GLU A 68 7.04 -1.71 -10.80
CA GLU A 68 6.99 -2.85 -11.74
C GLU A 68 6.85 -2.40 -13.21
N GLU A 69 7.35 -3.19 -14.17
CA GLU A 69 7.20 -2.97 -15.63
C GLU A 69 6.63 -4.21 -16.29
N SER A 70 5.59 -4.04 -17.10
CA SER A 70 4.97 -5.13 -17.84
C SER A 70 4.60 -4.71 -19.25
N ASP A 71 4.70 -5.66 -20.19
CA ASP A 71 4.16 -5.50 -21.53
C ASP A 71 2.67 -5.81 -21.47
N MET A 72 1.83 -4.86 -21.86
CA MET A 72 0.40 -5.08 -21.93
C MET A 72 0.10 -6.03 -23.10
N LYS A 73 -0.06 -7.31 -22.78
CA LYS A 73 -0.62 -8.32 -23.70
C LYS A 73 -2.14 -8.19 -23.71
N GLN A 74 -2.69 -8.09 -24.91
CA GLN A 74 -4.14 -8.05 -25.16
C GLN A 74 -4.76 -9.43 -25.02
#